data_AF-A0A6N9L4U7-F1
#
_entry.id   AF-A0A6N9L4U7-F1
#
_cell.length_a   1.000
_cell.length_b   1.000
_cell.length_c   1.000
_cell.angle_alpha   90.00
_cell.angle_beta   90.00
_cell.angle_gamma   90.00
#
_symmetry.space_group_name_H-M   'P 1'
#
loop_
_entity.id
_entity.type
_entity.pdbx_description
1 polymer ?
#
loop_
_entity_poly.entity_id
_entity_poly.type
_entity_poly.pdbx_seq_one_letter_code
_entity_poly.pdbx_strand_id
1 'polypeptide(L)'
;MVEKAKRKPFIIWKIGEEEYKLKLTTGEISRLEQMYGGSLINLLNTETGMTPLCTMLDITHGGLQKFNSNIDRSDVNDMFDRYIDEGGSQTEFLSDVLIPLFQVSGFFSGALETKMEKEMAEAKKNL
;
A
#
# COMPACT_ATOMS: atom_id res chain seq x y z
N MET A 1 -7.65 18.59 24.73
CA MET A 1 -7.14 18.35 23.36
C MET A 1 -6.79 16.88 23.26
N VAL A 2 -7.37 16.13 22.32
CA VAL A 2 -7.00 14.71 22.13
C VAL A 2 -5.65 14.68 21.41
N GLU A 3 -4.64 14.09 22.03
CA GLU A 3 -3.32 13.92 21.43
C GLU A 3 -3.45 13.01 20.19
N LYS A 4 -3.10 13.52 19.01
CA LYS A 4 -3.10 12.71 17.79
C LYS A 4 -1.91 11.75 17.84
N ALA A 5 -2.18 10.45 17.81
CA ALA A 5 -1.14 9.44 17.74
C ALA A 5 -0.20 9.68 16.55
N LYS A 6 1.11 9.50 16.76
CA LYS A 6 2.10 9.58 15.68
C LYS A 6 1.89 8.41 14.71
N ARG A 7 1.86 8.70 13.42
CA ARG A 7 1.76 7.67 12.36
C ARG A 7 2.96 6.75 12.38
N LYS A 8 2.74 5.47 12.06
CA LYS A 8 3.82 4.49 11.88
C LYS A 8 4.80 4.98 10.79
N PRO A 9 6.11 4.72 10.95
CA PRO A 9 7.12 5.25 10.03
C PRO A 9 7.16 4.52 8.68
N PHE A 10 6.65 3.28 8.58
CA PHE A 10 6.58 2.44 7.38
C PHE A 10 5.67 1.23 7.65
N ILE A 11 5.35 0.46 6.61
CA ILE A 11 4.79 -0.89 6.70
C ILE A 11 5.83 -1.94 6.29
N ILE A 12 5.56 -3.21 6.57
CA ILE A 12 6.35 -4.35 6.11
C ILE A 12 5.49 -5.17 5.15
N TRP A 13 5.98 -5.39 3.93
CA TRP A 13 5.48 -6.44 3.04
C TRP A 13 6.40 -7.64 3.17
N LYS A 14 5.84 -8.78 3.60
CA LYS A 14 6.58 -10.02 3.77
C LYS A 14 6.33 -10.95 2.59
N ILE A 15 7.39 -11.53 2.06
CA ILE A 15 7.37 -12.48 0.94
C ILE A 15 8.27 -13.65 1.36
N GLY A 16 7.66 -14.78 1.72
CA GLY A 16 8.38 -15.90 2.35
C GLY A 16 9.08 -15.46 3.63
N GLU A 17 10.41 -15.56 3.68
CA GLU A 17 11.23 -15.12 4.82
C GLU A 17 11.74 -13.66 4.69
N GLU A 18 11.56 -13.02 3.53
CA GLU A 18 12.06 -11.68 3.25
C GLU A 18 11.06 -10.61 3.71
N GLU A 19 11.56 -9.52 4.29
CA GLU A 19 10.77 -8.38 4.77
C GLU A 19 11.18 -7.07 4.08
N TYR A 20 10.22 -6.44 3.41
CA TYR A 20 10.42 -5.20 2.68
C TYR A 20 9.72 -4.04 3.37
N LYS A 21 10.48 -3.00 3.71
CA LYS A 21 9.91 -1.76 4.28
C LYS A 21 9.34 -0.89 3.18
N LEU A 22 8.10 -0.42 3.34
CA LEU A 22 7.46 0.48 2.39
C LEU A 22 6.96 1.77 3.05
N LYS A 23 7.18 2.89 2.35
CA LYS A 23 6.56 4.19 2.60
C LYS A 23 6.64 5.07 1.37
N LEU A 24 5.50 5.61 0.95
CA LEU A 24 5.49 6.65 -0.07
C LEU A 24 6.03 7.95 0.52
N THR A 25 7.00 8.54 -0.16
CA THR A 25 7.47 9.90 0.10
C THR A 25 6.63 10.88 -0.72
N THR A 26 6.62 12.16 -0.34
CA THR A 26 5.96 13.20 -1.15
C THR A 26 6.47 13.20 -2.60
N GLY A 27 7.76 12.97 -2.83
CA GLY A 27 8.32 12.87 -4.19
C GLY A 27 7.71 11.73 -5.01
N GLU A 28 7.60 10.54 -4.41
CA GLU A 28 6.98 9.39 -5.08
C GLU A 28 5.48 9.58 -5.30
N ILE A 29 4.78 10.19 -4.35
CA ILE A 29 3.36 10.54 -4.50
C ILE A 29 3.20 11.47 -5.71
N SER A 30 3.94 12.58 -5.75
CA SER A 30 3.85 13.54 -6.86
C SER A 30 4.22 12.93 -8.21
N ARG A 31 5.22 12.04 -8.26
CA ARG A 31 5.62 11.33 -9.49
C ARG A 31 4.50 10.42 -10.00
N LEU A 32 3.89 9.64 -9.11
CA LEU A 32 2.79 8.74 -9.46
C LEU A 32 1.53 9.54 -9.86
N GLU A 33 1.20 10.64 -9.18
CA GLU A 33 0.06 11.49 -9.56
C GLU A 33 0.23 12.11 -10.95
N GLN A 34 1.45 12.51 -11.33
CA GLN A 34 1.76 12.97 -12.68
C GLN A 34 1.60 11.88 -13.73
N MET A 35 2.03 10.65 -13.41
CA MET A 35 1.90 9.49 -14.30
C MET A 35 0.44 9.10 -14.53
N TYR A 36 -0.39 9.15 -13.49
CA TYR A 36 -1.79 8.72 -13.52
C TYR A 36 -2.80 9.84 -13.77
N GLY A 37 -2.35 11.10 -13.82
CA GLY A 37 -3.19 12.26 -14.13
C GLY A 37 -4.22 12.60 -13.04
N GLY A 38 -3.93 12.27 -11.78
CA GLY A 38 -4.87 12.49 -10.68
C GLY A 38 -4.36 12.01 -9.33
N SER A 39 -5.11 12.29 -8.28
CA SER A 39 -4.70 11.91 -6.92
C SER A 39 -4.71 10.40 -6.72
N LEU A 40 -3.68 9.85 -6.07
CA LEU A 40 -3.60 8.41 -5.81
C LEU A 40 -4.74 7.91 -4.91
N ILE A 41 -5.37 8.78 -4.11
CA ILE A 41 -6.52 8.37 -3.29
C ILE A 41 -7.71 7.89 -4.13
N ASN A 42 -7.83 8.41 -5.36
CA ASN A 42 -8.88 8.00 -6.29
C ASN A 42 -8.69 6.55 -6.76
N LEU A 43 -7.46 6.03 -6.70
CA LEU A 43 -7.14 4.67 -7.09
C LEU A 43 -7.72 3.64 -6.10
N LEU A 44 -8.05 4.06 -4.89
CA LEU A 44 -8.75 3.23 -3.90
C LEU A 44 -10.28 3.32 -4.02
N ASN A 45 -10.83 4.11 -4.95
CA ASN A 45 -12.28 4.23 -5.12
C ASN A 45 -12.86 2.98 -5.79
N THR A 46 -13.59 2.18 -5.01
CA THR A 46 -14.23 0.93 -5.42
C THR A 46 -15.43 1.11 -6.35
N GLU A 47 -15.95 2.34 -6.52
CA GLU A 47 -17.06 2.62 -7.44
C GLU A 47 -16.73 2.31 -8.90
N THR A 48 -15.44 2.33 -9.26
CA THR A 48 -14.95 2.02 -10.61
C THR A 48 -14.46 0.58 -10.79
N GLY A 49 -14.57 -0.24 -9.74
CA GLY A 49 -13.97 -1.57 -9.65
C GLY A 49 -12.67 -1.58 -8.85
N MET A 50 -12.04 -2.75 -8.76
CA MET A 50 -10.76 -2.91 -8.08
C MET A 50 -9.64 -2.21 -8.88
N THR A 51 -8.72 -1.55 -8.18
CA THR A 51 -7.54 -0.93 -8.80
C THR A 51 -6.81 -1.96 -9.69
N PRO A 52 -6.37 -1.61 -10.91
CA PRO A 52 -5.59 -2.52 -11.74
C PRO A 52 -4.31 -2.97 -11.02
N LEU A 53 -3.94 -4.24 -11.15
CA LEU A 53 -2.74 -4.81 -10.51
C LEU A 53 -1.48 -4.01 -10.86
N CYS A 54 -1.30 -3.65 -12.13
CA CYS A 54 -0.14 -2.87 -12.57
C CYS A 54 0.01 -1.56 -11.77
N THR A 55 -1.09 -0.88 -11.49
CA THR A 55 -1.12 0.33 -10.68
C THR A 55 -0.81 0.06 -9.21
N MET A 56 -1.32 -1.03 -8.64
CA MET A 56 -0.94 -1.44 -7.27
C MET A 56 0.57 -1.68 -7.16
N LEU A 57 1.15 -2.35 -8.15
CA LEU A 57 2.57 -2.65 -8.20
C LEU A 57 3.43 -1.40 -8.43
N ASP A 58 2.99 -0.44 -9.25
CA ASP A 58 3.66 0.86 -9.42
C ASP A 58 3.70 1.66 -8.11
N ILE A 59 2.60 1.65 -7.35
CA ILE A 59 2.53 2.30 -6.04
C ILE A 59 3.46 1.61 -5.04
N THR A 60 3.43 0.28 -5.01
CA THR A 60 4.32 -0.52 -4.16
C THR A 60 5.78 -0.26 -4.49
N HIS A 61 6.13 -0.18 -5.78
CA HIS A 61 7.48 0.22 -6.22
C HIS A 61 7.88 1.59 -5.68
N GLY A 62 7.01 2.60 -5.80
CA GLY A 62 7.26 3.91 -5.20
C GLY A 62 7.40 3.85 -3.67
N GLY A 63 6.64 2.97 -3.01
CA GLY A 63 6.77 2.71 -1.57
C GLY A 63 8.11 2.09 -1.18
N LEU A 64 8.70 1.28 -2.04
CA LEU A 64 10.00 0.62 -1.82
C LEU A 64 11.18 1.59 -1.93
N GLN A 65 11.10 2.61 -2.80
CA GLN A 65 12.24 3.47 -3.16
C GLN A 65 12.94 4.13 -1.97
N LYS A 66 12.21 4.42 -0.88
CA LYS A 66 12.80 5.03 0.31
C LYS A 66 13.80 4.13 1.03
N PHE A 67 13.58 2.81 1.02
CA PHE A 67 14.35 1.85 1.81
C PHE A 67 15.06 0.80 0.96
N ASN A 68 14.65 0.62 -0.30
CA ASN A 68 15.12 -0.40 -1.23
C ASN A 68 15.25 0.23 -2.63
N SER A 69 16.07 1.28 -2.76
CA SER A 69 16.23 2.05 -4.01
C SER A 69 16.88 1.27 -5.15
N ASN A 70 17.39 0.08 -4.88
CA ASN A 70 18.00 -0.83 -5.85
C ASN A 70 16.97 -1.77 -6.51
N ILE A 71 15.70 -1.70 -6.10
CA ILE A 71 14.62 -2.50 -6.69
C ILE A 71 14.02 -1.71 -7.84
N ASP A 72 14.14 -2.26 -9.04
CA ASP A 72 13.54 -1.71 -10.25
C ASP A 72 12.06 -2.10 -10.34
N ARG A 73 11.31 -1.40 -11.20
CA ARG A 73 9.88 -1.67 -11.33
C ARG A 73 9.60 -3.07 -11.86
N SER A 74 10.44 -3.58 -12.76
CA SER A 74 10.34 -4.96 -13.25
C SER A 74 10.44 -5.99 -12.14
N ASP A 75 11.36 -5.77 -11.20
CA ASP A 75 11.60 -6.69 -10.08
C ASP A 75 10.36 -6.84 -9.20
N VAL A 76 9.54 -5.80 -9.10
CA VAL A 76 8.28 -5.84 -8.33
C VAL A 76 7.26 -6.82 -8.92
N ASN A 77 7.33 -7.13 -10.23
CA ASN A 77 6.52 -8.20 -10.81
C ASN A 77 6.98 -9.56 -10.28
N ASP A 78 8.29 -9.82 -10.32
CA ASP A 78 8.87 -11.07 -9.80
C ASP A 78 8.65 -11.22 -8.28
N MET A 79 8.72 -10.11 -7.54
CA MET A 79 8.35 -10.09 -6.12
C MET A 79 6.88 -10.45 -5.91
N PHE A 80 5.98 -9.94 -6.75
CA PHE A 80 4.56 -10.25 -6.65
C PHE A 80 4.28 -11.71 -7.02
N ASP A 81 4.93 -12.26 -8.04
CA ASP A 81 4.82 -13.68 -8.38
C ASP A 81 5.26 -14.56 -7.20
N ARG A 82 6.41 -14.25 -6.57
CA ARG A 82 6.84 -14.93 -5.33
C ARG A 82 5.84 -14.79 -4.19
N TYR A 83 5.20 -13.62 -4.04
CA TYR A 83 4.17 -13.41 -3.03
C TYR A 83 2.95 -14.31 -3.26
N ILE A 84 2.57 -14.55 -4.52
CA ILE A 84 1.50 -15.50 -4.87
C ILE A 84 1.94 -16.95 -4.61
N ASP A 85 3.17 -17.33 -4.98
CA ASP A 85 3.71 -18.67 -4.75
C ASP A 85 3.79 -19.03 -3.25
N GLU A 86 4.01 -18.04 -2.39
CA GLU A 86 3.98 -18.14 -0.92
C GLU A 86 2.56 -18.18 -0.33
N GLY A 87 1.53 -18.19 -1.18
CA GLY A 87 0.12 -18.32 -0.80
C GLY A 87 -0.63 -17.01 -0.63
N GLY A 88 -0.03 -15.88 -1.01
CA GLY A 88 -0.71 -14.59 -1.02
C GLY A 88 -1.74 -14.47 -2.15
N SER A 89 -2.61 -13.47 -2.06
CA SER A 89 -3.61 -13.16 -3.08
C SER A 89 -3.65 -11.67 -3.41
N GLN A 90 -4.19 -11.32 -4.58
CA GLN A 90 -4.33 -9.91 -4.98
C GLN A 90 -5.24 -9.12 -4.01
N THR A 91 -6.26 -9.76 -3.45
CA THR A 91 -7.15 -9.15 -2.46
C THR A 91 -6.43 -8.88 -1.14
N GLU A 92 -5.59 -9.80 -0.68
CA GLU A 92 -4.76 -9.60 0.51
C GLU A 92 -3.67 -8.56 0.26
N PHE A 93 -3.08 -8.51 -0.94
CA PHE A 93 -2.14 -7.45 -1.29
C PHE A 93 -2.77 -6.06 -1.19
N LEU A 94 -4.01 -5.91 -1.64
CA LEU A 94 -4.76 -4.67 -1.47
C LEU A 94 -4.98 -4.34 0.02
N SER A 95 -5.52 -5.28 0.81
CA SER A 95 -5.90 -5.02 2.20
C SER A 95 -4.73 -4.91 3.16
N ASP A 96 -3.64 -5.63 2.91
CA ASP A 96 -2.57 -5.87 3.88
C ASP A 96 -1.29 -5.13 3.53
N VAL A 97 -1.14 -4.72 2.25
CA VAL A 97 0.01 -3.95 1.79
C VAL A 97 -0.42 -2.57 1.31
N LEU A 98 -1.31 -2.49 0.32
CA LEU A 98 -1.60 -1.21 -0.33
C LEU A 98 -2.34 -0.24 0.59
N ILE A 99 -3.41 -0.67 1.25
CA ILE A 99 -4.16 0.21 2.16
C ILE A 99 -3.29 0.66 3.36
N PRO A 100 -2.56 -0.23 4.04
CA PRO A 100 -1.62 0.17 5.09
C PRO A 100 -0.52 1.11 4.59
N LEU A 101 -0.05 0.95 3.36
CA LEU A 101 0.89 1.88 2.74
C LEU A 101 0.30 3.29 2.63
N PHE A 102 -0.96 3.43 2.22
CA PHE A 102 -1.65 4.71 2.17
C PHE A 102 -1.83 5.33 3.57
N GLN A 103 -2.13 4.53 4.60
CA GLN A 103 -2.23 4.98 5.98
C GLN A 103 -0.91 5.60 6.49
N VAL A 104 0.20 4.86 6.39
CA VAL A 104 1.50 5.33 6.90
C VAL A 104 2.12 6.47 6.08
N SER A 105 1.61 6.66 4.86
CA SER A 105 2.03 7.71 3.93
C SER A 105 1.17 8.98 4.02
N GLY A 106 0.13 8.99 4.86
CA GLY A 106 -0.59 10.20 5.23
C GLY A 106 -1.78 10.57 4.33
N PHE A 107 -2.31 9.61 3.55
CA PHE A 107 -3.49 9.84 2.70
C PHE A 107 -4.78 10.04 3.49
N PHE A 108 -4.84 9.48 4.71
CA PHE A 108 -6.04 9.49 5.51
C PHE A 108 -5.89 10.41 6.73
N SER A 109 -7.00 11.00 7.18
CA SER A 109 -7.05 11.63 8.50
C SER A 109 -7.01 10.56 9.59
N GLY A 110 -6.49 10.86 10.78
CA GLY A 110 -6.44 9.88 11.87
C GLY A 110 -7.81 9.28 12.24
N ALA A 111 -8.90 10.03 12.04
CA ALA A 111 -10.26 9.52 12.24
C ALA A 111 -10.68 8.51 11.17
N LEU A 112 -10.32 8.77 9.91
CA LEU A 112 -10.57 7.85 8.80
C LEU A 112 -9.69 6.59 8.90
N GLU A 113 -8.41 6.73 9.28
CA GLU A 113 -7.51 5.61 9.57
C GLU A 113 -8.12 4.67 10.61
N THR A 114 -8.52 5.22 11.77
CA THR A 114 -9.11 4.44 12.87
C THR A 114 -10.40 3.73 12.45
N LYS A 115 -11.22 4.36 11.61
CA LYS A 115 -12.45 3.76 11.10
C LYS A 115 -12.15 2.58 10.16
N MET A 116 -11.26 2.78 9.19
CA MET A 116 -10.89 1.74 8.23
C MET A 116 -10.21 0.55 8.92
N GLU A 117 -9.34 0.79 9.91
CA GLU A 117 -8.71 -0.28 10.69
C GLU A 117 -9.75 -1.17 11.40
N LYS A 118 -10.80 -0.56 11.97
CA LYS A 118 -11.89 -1.31 12.62
C LYS A 118 -12.70 -2.12 11.61
N GLU A 119 -13.11 -1.50 10.51
CA GLU A 119 -13.90 -2.15 9.46
C GLU A 119 -13.14 -3.33 8.83
N MET A 120 -11.83 -3.18 8.59
CA MET A 120 -11.00 -4.27 8.07
C MET A 120 -10.77 -5.39 9.07
N ALA A 121 -10.56 -5.06 10.35
CA ALA A 121 -10.43 -6.07 11.40
C ALA A 121 -11.73 -6.88 11.58
N GLU A 122 -12.89 -6.26 11.38
CA GLU A 122 -14.18 -6.95 11.39
C GLU A 122 -14.38 -7.81 10.14
N ALA A 123 -14.06 -7.29 8.95
CA ALA A 123 -14.16 -8.04 7.70
C ALA A 123 -13.29 -9.31 7.71
N LYS A 124 -12.06 -9.22 8.24
CA LYS A 124 -11.14 -10.36 8.37
C LYS A 124 -11.59 -11.44 9.36
N LYS A 125 -12.46 -11.12 10.32
CA LYS A 125 -13.01 -12.11 11.26
C LYS A 125 -14.11 -12.98 10.65
N ASN A 126 -14.67 -12.54 9.52
CA ASN A 126 -15.80 -13.18 8.86
C ASN A 126 -15.40 -13.93 7.58
N LEU A 127 -14.10 -14.06 7.32
CA LEU A 127 -13.46 -14.88 6.29
C LEU A 127 -12.84 -16.11 6.96
#